data_AF-A0A2A4P9H7-F1
#
_entry.id   AF-A0A2A4P9H7-F1
#
_cell.length_a   1.000
_cell.length_b   1.000
_cell.length_c   1.000
_cell.angle_alpha   90.00
_cell.angle_beta   90.00
_cell.angle_gamma   90.00
#
_symmetry.space_group_name_H-M   'P 1'
#
loop_
_entity.id
_entity.type
_entity.pdbx_description
1 polymer ?
#
loop_
_entity_poly.entity_id
_entity_poly.type
_entity_poly.pdbx_seq_one_letter_code
_entity_poly.pdbx_strand_id
1 'polypeptide(L)'
;MSWYSAFAIYFIFWWVTLFVILPFGVRSQKEDGEMILGTDQGAPTNPSLLKKSIWTTFISGVLFALYFYAYTQMEIGIEFFDFMPGPK
;
A
#
# COMPACT_ATOMS: atom_id res chain seq x y z
N MET A 1 -7.35 -3.55 -21.43
CA MET A 1 -7.18 -2.40 -20.51
C MET A 1 -6.42 -1.26 -21.20
N SER A 2 -6.86 0.00 -21.03
CA SER A 2 -6.12 1.21 -21.46
C SER A 2 -4.93 1.49 -20.53
N TRP A 3 -3.86 2.11 -21.04
CA TRP A 3 -2.66 2.41 -20.27
C TRP A 3 -2.92 3.39 -19.11
N TYR A 4 -3.83 4.35 -19.29
CA TYR A 4 -4.28 5.25 -18.22
C TYR A 4 -4.97 4.49 -17.09
N SER A 5 -5.85 3.55 -17.43
CA SER A 5 -6.55 2.70 -16.45
C SER A 5 -5.57 1.80 -15.70
N ALA A 6 -4.57 1.26 -16.40
CA ALA A 6 -3.50 0.46 -15.80
C ALA A 6 -2.73 1.26 -14.75
N PHE A 7 -2.33 2.47 -15.11
CA PHE A 7 -1.63 3.37 -14.20
C PHE A 7 -2.50 3.77 -13.00
N ALA A 8 -3.76 4.11 -13.22
CA ALA A 8 -4.69 4.47 -12.14
C ALA A 8 -4.88 3.32 -11.14
N ILE A 9 -5.05 2.09 -11.63
CA ILE A 9 -5.18 0.90 -10.78
C ILE A 9 -3.89 0.68 -9.98
N TYR A 10 -2.73 0.71 -10.65
CA TYR A 10 -1.43 0.60 -9.97
C TYR A 10 -1.27 1.67 -8.88
N PHE A 11 -1.65 2.91 -9.17
CA PHE A 11 -1.57 4.02 -8.22
C PHE A 11 -2.47 3.79 -6.98
N ILE A 12 -3.66 3.22 -7.16
CA ILE A 12 -4.55 2.84 -6.06
C ILE A 12 -3.91 1.72 -5.21
N PHE A 13 -3.39 0.66 -5.85
CA PHE A 13 -2.68 -0.41 -5.14
C PHE A 13 -1.52 0.14 -4.33
N TRP A 14 -0.73 1.04 -4.92
CA TRP A 14 0.40 1.70 -4.26
C TRP A 14 -0.05 2.52 -3.06
N TRP A 15 -1.11 3.33 -3.18
CA TRP A 15 -1.65 4.13 -2.09
C TRP A 15 -2.19 3.30 -0.93
N VAL A 16 -2.98 2.26 -1.22
CA VAL A 16 -3.51 1.35 -0.19
C VAL A 16 -2.36 0.65 0.52
N THR A 17 -1.38 0.16 -0.22
CA THR A 17 -0.20 -0.51 0.34
C THR A 17 0.60 0.43 1.24
N LEU A 18 0.72 1.72 0.87
CA LEU A 18 1.41 2.73 1.70
C LEU A 18 0.76 2.82 3.08
N PHE A 19 -0.56 2.93 3.14
CA PHE A 19 -1.30 3.00 4.40
C PHE A 19 -1.22 1.69 5.20
N VAL A 20 -1.23 0.54 4.53
CA VAL A 20 -1.04 -0.75 5.19
C VAL A 20 0.36 -0.87 5.81
N ILE A 21 1.41 -0.35 5.16
CA ILE A 21 2.80 -0.45 5.63
C ILE A 21 3.13 0.58 6.70
N LEU A 22 2.48 1.75 6.69
CA LEU A 22 2.72 2.84 7.62
C LEU A 22 2.74 2.43 9.11
N PRO A 23 1.79 1.62 9.65
CA PRO A 23 1.79 1.21 11.06
C PRO A 23 2.94 0.26 11.42
N PHE A 24 3.61 -0.35 10.45
CA PHE A 24 4.73 -1.24 10.71
C PHE A 24 6.03 -0.46 10.85
N GLY A 25 6.82 -0.81 11.88
CA GLY A 25 8.14 -0.21 12.11
C GLY A 25 8.11 1.23 12.65
N VAL A 26 7.05 1.62 13.36
CA VAL A 26 7.08 2.82 14.20
C VAL A 26 7.73 2.43 15.53
N ARG A 27 9.04 2.68 15.66
CA ARG A 27 9.74 2.58 16.95
C ARG A 27 9.80 3.95 17.60
N SER A 28 9.39 4.02 18.86
CA SER A 28 9.43 5.23 19.69
C SER A 28 10.80 5.35 20.34
N GLN A 29 11.24 6.59 20.61
CA GLN A 29 12.46 6.95 21.37
C GLN A 29 12.59 6.22 22.72
N LYS A 30 11.52 5.60 23.22
CA LYS A 30 11.50 4.81 24.46
C LYS A 30 12.35 3.53 24.41
N GLU A 31 12.65 3.00 23.22
CA GLU A 31 13.43 1.76 23.05
C GLU A 31 14.95 1.97 22.93
N ASP A 32 15.43 3.18 22.61
CA ASP A 32 16.83 3.44 22.27
C ASP A 32 17.69 3.99 23.42
N GLY A 33 17.14 4.14 24.63
CA GLY A 33 17.88 4.47 25.86
C GLY A 33 18.44 5.90 25.96
N GLU A 34 18.53 6.66 24.87
CA GLU A 34 18.95 8.06 24.86
C GLU A 34 17.76 9.03 24.83
N MET A 35 17.17 9.27 25.99
CA MET A 35 16.20 10.37 26.16
C MET A 35 16.92 11.72 26.14
N ILE A 36 16.76 12.47 25.05
CA ILE A 36 17.17 13.88 24.99
C ILE A 36 16.11 14.72 25.72
N LEU A 37 16.51 15.34 26.84
CA LEU A 37 15.65 16.15 27.72
C LEU A 37 15.00 17.29 26.92
N GLY A 38 13.66 17.28 26.78
CA GLY A 38 12.88 18.30 26.07
C GLY A 38 12.23 17.86 24.75
N THR A 39 12.43 16.61 24.31
CA THR A 39 11.75 16.03 23.14
C THR A 39 10.44 15.34 23.55
N ASP A 40 9.38 15.50 22.75
CA ASP A 40 8.10 14.82 22.96
C ASP A 40 8.28 13.29 22.94
N GLN A 41 7.70 12.59 23.92
CA GLN A 41 7.93 11.17 24.21
C GLN A 41 7.49 10.23 23.06
N GLY A 42 6.70 10.75 22.11
CA GLY A 42 6.20 10.01 20.94
C GLY A 42 6.98 10.23 19.64
N ALA A 43 7.94 11.15 19.58
CA ALA A 43 8.61 11.50 18.33
C ALA A 43 9.53 10.34 17.85
N PRO A 44 9.36 9.80 16.63
CA PRO A 44 10.23 8.73 16.11
C PRO A 44 11.64 9.25 15.83
N THR A 45 12.67 8.58 16.36
CA THR A 45 14.09 8.95 16.22
C THR A 45 14.58 8.95 14.77
N ASN A 46 13.97 8.09 13.93
CA ASN A 46 14.24 8.03 12.50
C ASN A 46 13.03 7.43 11.76
N PRO A 47 12.15 8.25 11.15
CA PRO A 47 10.92 7.74 10.55
C PRO A 47 11.15 6.87 9.30
N SER A 48 12.39 6.73 8.81
CA SER A 48 12.82 5.83 7.72
C SER A 48 11.84 5.74 6.53
N LEU A 49 11.17 6.85 6.22
CA LEU A 49 10.04 6.91 5.29
C LEU A 49 10.45 6.45 3.88
N LEU A 50 11.68 6.75 3.46
CA LEU A 50 12.26 6.28 2.20
C LEU A 50 12.32 4.75 2.10
N LYS A 51 12.71 4.06 3.18
CA LYS A 51 12.74 2.58 3.20
C LYS A 51 11.32 2.02 3.09
N LYS A 52 10.36 2.66 3.75
CA LYS A 52 8.94 2.29 3.68
C LYS A 52 8.39 2.46 2.26
N SER A 53 8.68 3.58 1.59
CA SER A 53 8.25 3.83 0.20
C SER A 53 8.83 2.83 -0.81
N ILE A 54 10.07 2.36 -0.61
CA ILE A 54 10.66 1.31 -1.46
C ILE A 54 9.90 -0.01 -1.27
N TRP A 55 9.64 -0.41 -0.01
CA TRP A 55 8.85 -1.60 0.30
C TRP A 55 7.42 -1.52 -0.25
N THR A 56 6.79 -0.35 -0.11
CA THR A 56 5.46 -0.08 -0.69
C THR A 56 5.45 -0.32 -2.19
N THR A 57 6.45 0.21 -2.90
CA THR A 57 6.54 0.09 -4.36
C THR A 57 6.74 -1.36 -4.80
N PHE A 58 7.56 -2.13 -4.08
CA PHE A 58 7.78 -3.54 -4.38
C PHE A 58 6.51 -4.37 -4.14
N ILE A 59 5.88 -4.22 -2.97
CA ILE A 59 4.66 -4.94 -2.60
C ILE A 59 3.51 -4.59 -3.55
N SER A 60 3.29 -3.30 -3.84
CA SER A 60 2.25 -2.87 -4.76
C SER A 60 2.51 -3.36 -6.19
N GLY A 61 3.78 -3.41 -6.61
CA GLY A 61 4.18 -3.98 -7.89
C GLY A 61 3.81 -5.46 -8.02
N VAL A 62 4.07 -6.25 -6.98
CA VAL A 62 3.69 -7.68 -6.94
C VAL A 62 2.18 -7.85 -6.97
N LEU A 63 1.43 -7.09 -6.15
CA LEU A 63 -0.03 -7.15 -6.12
C LEU A 63 -0.65 -6.75 -7.47
N PHE A 64 -0.14 -5.70 -8.09
CA PHE A 64 -0.59 -5.27 -9.41
C PHE A 64 -0.26 -6.31 -10.49
N ALA A 65 0.93 -6.93 -10.45
CA ALA A 65 1.29 -7.98 -11.40
C ALA A 65 0.38 -9.20 -11.28
N LEU A 66 0.03 -9.61 -10.05
CA LEU A 66 -0.94 -10.69 -9.80
C LEU A 66 -2.33 -10.32 -10.32
N TYR A 67 -2.80 -9.10 -10.04
CA TYR A 67 -4.06 -8.59 -10.57
C TYR A 67 -4.09 -8.57 -12.10
N PHE A 68 -3.03 -8.05 -12.72
CA PHE A 68 -2.92 -7.98 -14.18
C PHE A 68 -2.90 -9.36 -14.81
N TYR A 69 -2.17 -10.31 -14.22
CA TYR A 69 -2.17 -11.71 -14.67
C TYR A 69 -3.58 -12.31 -14.58
N ALA A 70 -4.25 -12.17 -13.44
CA ALA A 70 -5.60 -12.67 -13.24
C ALA A 70 -6.61 -12.02 -14.20
N TYR A 71 -6.51 -10.71 -14.44
CA TYR A 71 -7.32 -9.99 -15.43
C TYR A 71 -7.15 -10.56 -16.84
N THR A 72 -5.93 -10.94 -17.24
CA THR A 72 -5.69 -11.51 -18.57
C THR A 72 -6.10 -12.98 -18.72
N GLN A 73 -6.07 -13.78 -17.65
CA GLN A 73 -6.31 -15.22 -17.71
C GLN A 73 -7.72 -15.65 -17.30
N MET A 74 -8.33 -14.92 -16.37
CA MET A 74 -9.58 -15.33 -15.71
C MET A 74 -10.77 -14.46 -16.10
N GLU A 75 -10.63 -13.54 -17.08
CA GLU A 75 -11.65 -12.56 -17.46
C GLU A 75 -12.36 -11.95 -16.24
N ILE A 76 -11.59 -11.66 -15.17
CA ILE A 76 -12.13 -11.03 -13.96
C ILE A 76 -12.40 -9.57 -14.32
N GLY A 77 -13.53 -9.36 -14.96
CA GLY A 77 -13.91 -8.09 -15.54
C GLY A 77 -15.40 -8.11 -15.84
N ILE A 78 -16.14 -7.31 -15.09
CA ILE A 78 -17.56 -7.02 -15.26
C ILE A 78 -18.52 -8.21 -15.01
N GLU A 79 -18.17 -9.45 -15.37
CA GLU A 79 -18.98 -10.67 -15.10
C GLU A 79 -19.25 -10.89 -13.60
N PHE A 80 -18.26 -10.65 -12.74
CA PHE A 80 -18.45 -10.65 -11.28
C PHE A 80 -19.48 -9.60 -10.81
N PHE A 81 -19.55 -8.48 -11.52
CA PHE A 81 -20.47 -7.40 -11.22
C PHE A 81 -21.86 -7.65 -11.82
N ASP A 82 -21.94 -8.33 -12.97
CA ASP A 82 -23.18 -8.80 -13.61
C ASP A 82 -23.87 -9.92 -12.81
N PHE A 83 -23.12 -10.70 -12.03
CA PHE A 83 -23.70 -11.64 -11.06
C PHE A 83 -24.47 -10.92 -9.92
N MET A 84 -24.17 -9.65 -9.63
CA MET A 84 -24.95 -8.92 -8.63
C MET A 84 -26.30 -8.50 -9.23
N PRO A 85 -27.43 -8.96 -8.67
CA PRO A 85 -28.74 -8.49 -9.12
C PRO A 85 -28.79 -6.97 -8.95
N GLY A 86 -29.06 -6.27 -10.05
CA GLY A 86 -29.16 -4.81 -10.05
C GLY A 86 -30.21 -4.30 -9.04
N PRO A 87 -30.04 -3.08 -8.51
CA PRO A 87 -31.06 -2.49 -7.66
C PRO A 87 -32.38 -2.40 -8.43
N LYS A 88 -33.46 -2.89 -7.81
CA LYS A 88 -34.83 -2.81 -8.34
C LYS A 88 -35.32 -1.37 -8.43
#